data_AF-A0A0A6RVR8-F1
#
_entry.id   AF-A0A0A6RVR8-F1
#
_cell.length_a   1.000
_cell.length_b   1.000
_cell.length_c   1.000
_cell.angle_alpha   90.00
_cell.angle_beta   90.00
_cell.angle_gamma   90.00
#
_symmetry.space_group_name_H-M   'P 1'
#
loop_
_entity.id
_entity.type
_entity.pdbx_description
1 polymer ?
#
loop_
_entity_poly.entity_id
_entity_poly.type
_entity_poly.pdbx_seq_one_letter_code
_entity_poly.pdbx_strand_id
1 'polypeptide(L)'
;MEQESKIYLGRLVQNKFWTPNTMESKIYLGRLVQNKFWTPNTMESKIYLGRLVQNKFWTPNTMESKIYLGRLVQNKFWTPDTMESKIYLGRLVQKKLVYNNEREAKECLLRREAKRVHQDKREG
;
A
#
# COMPACT_ATOMS: atom_id res chain seq x y z
N MET A 1 22.14 -7.05 -15.32
CA MET A 1 22.13 -7.17 -13.84
C MET A 1 20.72 -6.82 -13.37
N GLU A 2 19.92 -7.82 -13.06
CA GLU A 2 18.60 -7.63 -12.45
C GLU A 2 18.81 -7.15 -11.02
N GLN A 3 18.54 -5.87 -10.75
CA GLN A 3 18.57 -5.34 -9.39
C GLN A 3 17.26 -5.72 -8.68
N GLU A 4 17.31 -6.81 -7.93
CA GLU A 4 16.31 -7.14 -6.91
C GLU A 4 16.67 -6.45 -5.59
N SER A 5 15.72 -5.74 -4.98
CA SER A 5 15.87 -5.19 -3.64
C SER A 5 14.85 -5.78 -2.67
N LYS A 6 15.32 -6.13 -1.47
CA LYS A 6 14.49 -6.60 -0.37
C LYS A 6 14.64 -5.68 0.83
N ILE A 7 13.54 -5.12 1.32
CA ILE A 7 13.53 -4.20 2.45
C ILE A 7 12.61 -4.76 3.53
N TYR A 8 13.15 -4.89 4.74
CA TYR A 8 12.40 -5.32 5.92
C TYR A 8 12.51 -4.26 7.00
N LEU A 9 11.38 -3.69 7.38
CA LEU A 9 11.31 -2.71 8.46
C LEU A 9 10.30 -3.18 9.51
N GLY A 10 10.79 -3.42 10.72
CA GLY A 10 10.00 -3.97 11.82
C GLY A 10 9.09 -2.93 12.47
N ARG A 11 9.62 -2.16 13.43
CA ARG A 11 8.88 -1.11 14.14
C ARG A 11 9.59 0.21 13.99
N LEU A 12 8.89 1.23 13.49
CA LEU A 12 9.46 2.55 13.26
C LEU A 12 8.49 3.67 13.64
N VAL A 13 9.04 4.75 14.16
CA VAL A 13 8.31 5.94 14.59
C VAL A 13 9.04 7.17 14.06
N GLN A 14 8.34 8.05 13.34
CA GLN A 14 8.85 9.36 12.90
C GLN A 14 10.10 9.35 11.99
N ASN A 15 10.20 8.37 11.10
CA ASN A 15 11.30 8.24 10.15
C ASN A 15 10.92 8.70 8.73
N LYS A 16 11.95 8.97 7.92
CA LYS A 16 11.85 9.19 6.48
C LYS A 16 12.70 8.15 5.76
N PHE A 17 12.15 7.53 4.72
CA PHE A 17 12.85 6.52 3.93
C PHE A 17 12.85 6.85 2.45
N TRP A 18 13.96 6.51 1.82
CA TRP A 18 14.20 6.65 0.40
C TRP A 18 14.78 5.33 -0.12
N THR A 19 14.22 4.80 -1.20
CA THR A 19 14.73 3.61 -1.87
C THR A 19 15.27 3.97 -3.25
N PRO A 20 16.28 3.26 -3.78
CA PRO A 20 16.72 3.46 -5.16
C PRO A 20 15.71 2.88 -6.17
N ASN A 21 15.91 3.19 -7.46
CA ASN A 21 15.22 2.52 -8.57
C ASN A 21 15.59 1.04 -8.61
N THR A 22 14.63 0.17 -8.89
CA THR A 22 14.85 -1.28 -8.93
C THR A 22 13.99 -1.92 -10.02
N MET A 23 14.49 -2.98 -10.65
CA MET A 23 13.65 -3.78 -11.54
C MET A 23 12.61 -4.55 -10.73
N GLU A 24 13.06 -5.22 -9.67
CA GLU A 24 12.18 -5.93 -8.74
C GLU A 24 12.36 -5.41 -7.31
N SER A 25 11.26 -5.19 -6.60
CA SER A 25 11.30 -4.89 -5.17
C SER A 25 10.31 -5.69 -4.34
N LYS A 26 10.79 -6.11 -3.16
CA LYS A 26 9.95 -6.68 -2.09
C LYS A 26 10.13 -5.85 -0.83
N ILE A 27 9.04 -5.22 -0.39
CA ILE A 27 9.04 -4.33 0.78
C ILE A 27 8.10 -4.91 1.84
N TYR A 28 8.63 -5.13 3.04
CA TYR A 28 7.88 -5.60 4.20
C TYR A 28 7.96 -4.58 5.32
N LEU A 29 6.83 -3.96 5.65
CA LEU A 29 6.72 -2.97 6.73
C LEU A 29 5.81 -3.49 7.82
N GLY A 30 6.32 -3.62 9.05
CA GLY A 30 5.60 -4.14 10.20
C GLY A 30 4.68 -3.10 10.85
N ARG A 31 5.15 -2.42 11.89
CA ARG A 31 4.41 -1.41 12.66
C ARG A 31 5.03 -0.03 12.48
N LEU A 32 4.32 0.86 11.80
CA LEU A 32 4.83 2.20 11.45
C LEU A 32 3.90 3.30 11.96
N VAL A 33 4.48 4.31 12.61
CA VAL A 33 3.77 5.50 13.09
C VAL A 33 4.45 6.78 12.59
N GLN A 34 3.70 7.65 11.90
CA GLN A 34 4.16 8.98 11.46
C GLN A 34 5.40 8.98 10.55
N ASN A 35 5.54 7.99 9.68
CA ASN A 35 6.67 7.89 8.75
C ASN A 35 6.33 8.39 7.34
N LYS A 36 7.36 8.74 6.58
CA LYS A 36 7.26 9.11 5.15
C LYS A 36 8.14 8.18 4.31
N PHE A 37 7.58 7.67 3.22
CA PHE A 37 8.27 6.78 2.30
C PHE A 37 8.26 7.35 0.89
N TRP A 38 9.42 7.27 0.26
CA TRP A 38 9.64 7.63 -1.12
C TRP A 38 10.31 6.46 -1.84
N THR A 39 9.60 5.91 -2.83
CA THR A 39 10.09 4.82 -3.67
C THR A 39 9.98 5.26 -5.10
N PRO A 40 11.08 5.34 -5.87
CA PRO A 40 11.04 5.76 -7.25
C PRO A 40 10.64 4.58 -8.16
N ASN A 41 10.88 4.72 -9.46
CA ASN A 41 10.36 3.82 -10.49
C ASN A 41 10.72 2.36 -10.22
N THR A 42 9.70 1.52 -10.28
CA THR A 42 9.84 0.06 -10.13
C THR A 42 9.14 -0.65 -11.28
N MET A 43 9.76 -1.66 -11.90
CA MET A 43 9.05 -2.49 -12.88
C MET A 43 8.07 -3.42 -12.16
N GLU A 44 8.55 -4.25 -11.25
CA GLU A 44 7.71 -5.12 -10.44
C GLU A 44 7.88 -4.86 -8.94
N SER A 45 6.76 -4.69 -8.23
CA SER A 45 6.77 -4.46 -6.78
C SER A 45 5.81 -5.37 -6.03
N LYS A 46 6.29 -5.90 -4.90
CA LYS A 46 5.46 -6.56 -3.88
C LYS A 46 5.63 -5.83 -2.55
N ILE A 47 4.55 -5.22 -2.07
CA ILE A 47 4.54 -4.41 -0.85
C ILE A 47 3.62 -5.03 0.18
N TYR A 48 4.14 -5.35 1.36
CA TYR A 48 3.41 -5.88 2.49
C TYR A 48 3.46 -4.89 3.64
N LEU A 49 2.29 -4.36 4.03
CA LEU A 49 2.14 -3.38 5.09
C LEU A 49 1.32 -3.96 6.23
N GLY A 50 1.89 -4.00 7.44
CA GLY A 50 1.25 -4.49 8.64
C GLY A 50 0.30 -3.48 9.28
N ARG A 51 0.73 -2.82 10.36
CA ARG A 51 -0.04 -1.80 11.09
C ARG A 51 0.56 -0.42 10.86
N LEU A 52 -0.18 0.46 10.19
CA LEU A 52 0.27 1.80 9.83
C LEU A 52 -0.66 2.87 10.41
N VAL A 53 -0.09 3.88 11.07
CA VAL A 53 -0.80 5.05 11.60
C VAL A 53 -0.14 6.34 11.11
N GLN A 54 -0.90 7.21 10.44
CA GLN A 54 -0.46 8.54 10.02
C GLN A 54 0.79 8.57 9.10
N ASN A 55 0.97 7.55 8.25
CA ASN A 55 2.10 7.49 7.32
C ASN A 55 1.72 8.03 5.93
N LYS A 56 2.74 8.46 5.19
CA LYS A 56 2.63 8.92 3.80
C LYS A 56 3.54 8.10 2.89
N PHE A 57 3.00 7.63 1.77
CA PHE A 57 3.73 6.86 0.76
C PHE A 57 3.64 7.55 -0.59
N TRP A 58 4.77 7.61 -1.28
CA TRP A 58 4.91 8.22 -2.59
C TRP A 58 5.68 7.27 -3.52
N THR A 59 5.03 6.85 -4.60
CA THR A 59 5.59 5.93 -5.59
C THR A 59 5.15 6.37 -6.99
N PRO A 60 5.96 7.13 -7.75
CA PRO A 60 5.49 7.81 -8.95
C PRO A 60 5.14 6.85 -10.08
N ASN A 61 6.04 5.92 -10.44
CA ASN A 61 5.79 4.97 -11.54
C ASN A 61 5.97 3.52 -11.08
N THR A 62 5.04 2.66 -11.45
CA THR A 62 5.14 1.21 -11.26
C THR A 62 4.49 0.48 -12.42
N MET A 63 5.19 -0.43 -13.10
CA MET A 63 4.54 -1.21 -14.18
C MET A 63 3.58 -2.24 -13.58
N GLU A 64 4.06 -3.09 -12.68
CA GLU A 64 3.27 -4.09 -11.97
C GLU A 64 3.42 -3.95 -10.45
N SER A 65 2.28 -3.96 -9.75
CA SER A 65 2.27 -3.87 -8.28
C SER A 65 1.30 -4.85 -7.63
N LYS A 66 1.77 -5.50 -6.56
CA LYS A 66 0.93 -6.21 -5.61
C LYS A 66 1.09 -5.58 -4.23
N ILE A 67 0.01 -5.05 -3.69
CA ILE A 67 0.01 -4.35 -2.41
C ILE A 67 -0.90 -5.09 -1.43
N TYR A 68 -0.34 -5.51 -0.31
CA TYR A 68 -1.05 -6.14 0.80
C TYR A 68 -1.06 -5.19 1.99
N LEU A 69 -2.25 -4.74 2.38
CA LEU A 69 -2.45 -3.79 3.47
C LEU A 69 -3.13 -4.49 4.63
N GLY A 70 -2.56 -4.43 5.83
CA GLY A 70 -3.13 -4.95 7.07
C GLY A 70 -4.09 -3.96 7.71
N ARG A 71 -3.66 -3.30 8.80
CA ARG A 71 -4.43 -2.28 9.52
C ARG A 71 -3.90 -0.89 9.23
N LEU A 72 -4.73 -0.04 8.59
CA LEU A 72 -4.36 1.33 8.24
C LEU A 72 -5.27 2.35 8.94
N VAL A 73 -4.67 3.37 9.57
CA VAL A 73 -5.35 4.52 10.18
C VAL A 73 -4.74 5.83 9.67
N GLN A 74 -5.54 6.69 9.04
CA GLN A 74 -5.12 8.04 8.60
C GLN A 74 -3.88 8.05 7.68
N ASN A 75 -3.74 7.07 6.80
CA ASN A 75 -2.61 6.98 5.88
C ASN A 75 -2.95 7.57 4.50
N LYS A 76 -1.92 8.11 3.84
CA LYS A 76 -2.02 8.63 2.47
C LYS A 76 -1.08 7.85 1.55
N PHE A 77 -1.60 7.44 0.40
CA PHE A 77 -0.82 6.77 -0.65
C PHE A 77 -1.01 7.52 -1.95
N TRP A 78 0.09 7.79 -2.64
CA TRP A 78 0.11 8.43 -3.93
C TRP A 78 0.95 7.60 -4.89
N THR A 79 0.26 7.03 -5.87
CA THR A 79 0.85 6.18 -6.90
C THR A 79 0.16 6.45 -8.23
N PRO A 80 0.47 7.58 -8.89
CA PRO A 80 -0.21 7.97 -10.12
C PRO A 80 0.00 6.89 -11.18
N ASP A 81 1.23 6.69 -11.65
CA ASP A 81 1.44 5.93 -12.88
C ASP A 81 1.62 4.44 -12.60
N THR A 82 0.50 3.72 -12.55
CA THR A 82 0.48 2.25 -12.47
C THR A 82 -0.21 1.62 -13.68
N MET A 83 0.47 0.72 -14.40
CA MET A 83 -0.14 -0.02 -15.52
C MET A 83 -0.99 -1.19 -15.01
N GLU A 84 -0.45 -2.02 -14.13
CA GLU A 84 -1.17 -3.13 -13.50
C GLU A 84 -1.03 -3.11 -11.97
N SER A 85 -2.16 -3.15 -11.28
CA SER A 85 -2.17 -3.15 -9.81
C SER A 85 -3.17 -4.14 -9.23
N LYS A 86 -2.72 -4.89 -8.21
CA LYS A 86 -3.61 -5.66 -7.33
C LYS A 86 -3.44 -5.19 -5.89
N ILE A 87 -4.55 -4.76 -5.28
CA ILE A 87 -4.57 -4.27 -3.91
C ILE A 87 -5.43 -5.18 -3.04
N TYR A 88 -4.80 -5.76 -2.01
CA TYR A 88 -5.45 -6.56 -0.98
C TYR A 88 -5.49 -5.77 0.32
N LEU A 89 -6.66 -5.68 0.92
CA LEU A 89 -6.95 -4.78 2.03
C LEU A 89 -7.46 -5.51 3.28
N GLY A 90 -6.88 -5.22 4.44
CA GLY A 90 -7.39 -5.62 5.73
C GLY A 90 -8.34 -4.56 6.29
N ARG A 91 -8.13 -4.20 7.56
CA ARG A 91 -8.94 -3.19 8.26
C ARG A 91 -8.44 -1.79 7.92
N LEU A 92 -9.36 -0.95 7.44
CA LEU A 92 -9.07 0.41 7.00
C LEU A 92 -9.93 1.40 7.76
N VAL A 93 -9.32 2.47 8.26
CA VAL A 93 -10.00 3.59 8.92
C VAL A 93 -9.42 4.88 8.36
N GLN A 94 -10.25 5.67 7.69
CA GLN A 94 -9.93 7.00 7.12
C GLN A 94 -8.62 7.03 6.31
N LYS A 95 -8.72 6.98 4.98
CA LYS A 95 -7.54 7.05 4.10
C LYS A 95 -7.79 7.93 2.89
N LYS A 96 -6.69 8.40 2.28
CA LYS A 96 -6.69 8.98 0.93
C LYS A 96 -5.77 8.15 0.05
N LEU A 97 -6.35 7.52 -0.97
CA LEU A 97 -5.63 6.80 -2.01
C LEU A 97 -5.75 7.59 -3.30
N VAL A 98 -4.65 7.75 -4.03
CA VAL A 98 -4.62 8.35 -5.37
C VAL A 98 -3.84 7.40 -6.26
N TYR A 99 -4.54 6.82 -7.24
CA TYR A 99 -4.03 5.90 -8.26
C TYR A 99 -4.61 6.28 -9.62
N ASN A 100 -3.90 6.07 -10.74
CA ASN A 100 -4.45 6.34 -12.07
C ASN A 100 -5.70 5.49 -12.37
N ASN A 101 -5.72 4.21 -11.98
CA ASN A 101 -6.91 3.36 -12.03
C ASN A 101 -7.79 3.51 -10.77
N GLU A 102 -8.11 4.76 -10.43
CA GLU A 102 -8.90 5.10 -9.22
C GLU A 102 -10.19 4.28 -9.12
N ARG A 103 -10.78 3.92 -10.28
CA ARG A 103 -11.99 3.10 -10.41
C ARG A 103 -11.80 1.66 -9.93
N GLU A 104 -10.74 0.96 -10.32
CA GLU A 104 -10.49 -0.42 -9.86
C GLU A 104 -10.14 -0.47 -8.36
N ALA A 105 -9.33 0.48 -7.90
CA ALA A 105 -8.98 0.59 -6.49
C ALA A 105 -10.21 0.87 -5.61
N LYS A 106 -11.12 1.75 -6.07
CA LYS A 106 -12.41 2.03 -5.43
C LYS A 106 -13.37 0.83 -5.53
N GLU A 107 -13.46 0.14 -6.66
CA GLU A 107 -14.32 -1.05 -6.79
C GLU A 107 -13.89 -2.20 -5.87
N CYS A 108 -12.59 -2.48 -5.77
CA CYS A 108 -12.07 -3.48 -4.82
C CYS A 108 -12.42 -3.14 -3.36
N LEU A 109 -12.46 -1.85 -3.04
CA LEU A 109 -12.86 -1.33 -1.73
C LEU A 109 -14.36 -1.49 -1.46
N LEU A 110 -15.17 -0.97 -2.38
CA LEU A 110 -16.64 -1.00 -2.31
C LEU A 110 -17.17 -2.43 -2.22
N ARG A 111 -16.65 -3.37 -3.04
CA ARG A 111 -17.08 -4.78 -3.01
C ARG A 111 -16.80 -5.45 -1.66
N ARG A 112 -15.78 -5.03 -0.92
CA ARG A 112 -15.47 -5.59 0.42
C ARG A 112 -16.26 -4.94 1.55
N GLU A 113 -16.52 -3.64 1.48
CA GLU A 113 -17.42 -2.97 2.43
C GLU A 113 -18.84 -3.53 2.30
N ALA A 114 -19.34 -3.72 1.08
CA ALA A 114 -20.62 -4.38 0.82
C ALA A 114 -20.68 -5.78 1.43
N LYS A 115 -19.62 -6.60 1.27
CA LYS A 115 -19.55 -7.94 1.88
C LYS A 115 -19.55 -7.92 3.41
N ARG A 116 -18.92 -6.93 4.05
CA ARG A 116 -18.94 -6.78 5.52
C ARG A 116 -20.32 -6.39 6.04
N VAL A 117 -20.97 -5.41 5.41
CA VAL A 117 -22.34 -4.99 5.78
C VAL A 117 -23.33 -6.14 5.65
N HIS A 118 -23.16 -7.01 4.63
CA HIS A 118 -23.99 -8.20 4.49
C HIS A 118 -23.73 -9.29 5.52
N GLN A 119 -22.52 -9.36 6.10
CA GLN A 119 -22.18 -10.34 7.13
C GLN A 119 -22.65 -9.88 8.52
N ASP A 120 -22.44 -8.60 8.86
CA ASP A 120 -22.92 -8.01 10.12
C ASP A 120 -24.46 -8.07 10.23
N LYS A 121 -25.19 -8.05 9.10
CA LYS A 121 -26.66 -8.20 9.05
C LYS A 121 -27.18 -9.65 9.19
N ARG A 122 -26.31 -10.67 9.07
CA ARG A 122 -26.70 -12.08 9.25
C ARG A 122 -26.38 -12.59 10.66
N GLU A 123 -25.49 -11.91 11.38
CA GLU A 123 -24.99 -12.32 12.69
C GLU A 123 -25.62 -11.51 13.85
N GLY A 124 -26.56 -10.59 13.57
CA GLY A 124 -27.37 -9.86 14.55
C GLY A 124 -28.86 -10.06 14.30
#